data_AF-A0A6G8U4U1-F1
#
_entry.id   AF-A0A6G8U4U1-F1
#
_cell.length_a   1.000
_cell.length_b   1.000
_cell.length_c   1.000
_cell.angle_alpha   90.00
_cell.angle_beta   90.00
_cell.angle_gamma   90.00
#
_symmetry.space_group_name_H-M   'P 1'
#
loop_
_entity.id
_entity.type
_entity.pdbx_description
1 polymer ?
#
loop_
_entity_poly.entity_id
_entity_poly.type
_entity_poly.pdbx_seq_one_letter_code
_entity_poly.pdbx_strand_id
1 'polypeptide(L)' 'MSVKAMMATILQNQLTLRGVHSLTPSDYHEIVELLIEQLRELELNLAARETADNGEPH' A
#
# COMPACT_ATOMS: atom_id res chain seq x y z
N MET A 1 10.07 15.43 3.15
CA MET A 1 9.16 14.78 2.19
C MET A 1 8.85 13.40 2.75
N SER A 2 7.58 13.06 3.01
CA SER A 2 7.22 11.75 3.59
C SER A 2 7.19 10.67 2.50
N VAL A 3 7.40 9.41 2.89
CA VAL A 3 7.29 8.26 1.96
C VAL A 3 5.90 8.19 1.32
N LYS A 4 4.83 8.46 2.10
CA LYS A 4 3.46 8.56 1.59
C LYS A 4 3.33 9.61 0.47
N ALA A 5 3.86 10.81 0.68
CA ALA A 5 3.81 11.88 -0.33
C ALA A 5 4.61 11.54 -1.59
N MET A 6 5.76 10.86 -1.44
CA MET A 6 6.54 10.36 -2.56
C MET A 6 5.75 9.32 -3.38
N MET A 7 5.13 8.36 -2.71
CA MET A 7 4.29 7.35 -3.37
C MET A 7 3.09 7.97 -4.09
N ALA A 8 2.41 8.95 -3.48
CA ALA A 8 1.29 9.65 -4.10
C ALA A 8 1.73 10.41 -5.36
N THR A 9 2.90 11.05 -5.32
CA THR A 9 3.49 11.72 -6.48
C THR A 9 3.82 10.74 -7.61
N ILE A 10 4.38 9.57 -7.27
CA ILE A 10 4.66 8.52 -8.27
C ILE A 10 3.35 8.04 -8.90
N LEU A 11 2.32 7.76 -8.10
CA LEU A 11 1.02 7.30 -8.58
C LEU A 11 0.38 8.33 -9.50
N GLN A 12 0.40 9.61 -9.11
CA GLN A 12 -0.09 10.72 -9.93
C GLN A 12 0.60 10.76 -11.30
N ASN A 13 1.93 10.70 -11.33
CA ASN A 13 2.68 10.73 -12.57
C ASN A 13 2.34 9.53 -13.47
N GLN A 14 2.23 8.34 -12.89
CA GLN A 14 1.91 7.12 -13.62
C GLN A 14 0.50 7.12 -14.22
N LEU A 15 -0.50 7.62 -13.49
CA LEU A 15 -1.87 7.71 -13.99
C LEU A 15 -2.04 8.82 -15.02
N THR A 16 -1.37 9.97 -14.80
CA THR A 16 -1.32 11.07 -15.78
C THR A 16 -0.71 10.62 -17.11
N LEU A 17 0.38 9.85 -17.09
CA LEU A 17 1.00 9.27 -18.30
C LEU A 17 0.07 8.32 -19.07
N ARG A 18 -0.93 7.75 -18.40
CA ARG A 18 -1.95 6.87 -18.99
C ARG A 18 -3.23 7.61 -19.38
N GLY A 19 -3.23 8.95 -19.33
CA GLY A 19 -4.36 9.79 -19.70
C GLY A 19 -5.44 9.94 -18.63
N VAL A 20 -5.17 9.52 -17.39
CA VAL A 20 -6.09 9.70 -16.27
C VAL A 20 -5.83 11.07 -15.63
N HIS A 21 -6.79 11.97 -15.80
CA HIS A 21 -6.72 13.35 -15.31
C HIS A 21 -7.91 13.73 -14.41
N SER A 22 -8.82 12.80 -14.14
CA SER A 22 -10.02 13.03 -13.33
C SER A 22 -9.77 13.05 -11.83
N LEU A 23 -8.60 12.60 -11.38
CA LEU A 23 -8.24 12.48 -9.97
C LEU A 23 -7.54 13.74 -9.46
N THR A 24 -7.96 14.16 -8.27
CA THR A 24 -7.39 15.26 -7.50
C THR A 24 -6.14 14.81 -6.74
N PRO A 25 -5.29 15.75 -6.28
CA PRO A 25 -4.14 15.43 -5.43
C PRO A 25 -4.51 14.63 -4.17
N SER A 26 -5.67 14.88 -3.55
CA SER A 26 -6.15 14.12 -2.38
C SER A 26 -6.44 12.66 -2.70
N ASP A 27 -7.02 12.38 -3.87
CA ASP A 27 -7.36 11.01 -4.27
C ASP A 27 -6.10 10.13 -4.32
N TYR A 28 -4.97 10.65 -4.79
CA TYR A 28 -3.71 9.91 -4.79
C TYR A 28 -3.18 9.63 -3.38
N HIS A 29 -3.41 10.53 -2.43
CA HIS A 29 -3.01 10.32 -1.04
C HIS A 29 -3.89 9.25 -0.38
N GLU A 30 -5.21 9.31 -0.60
CA GLU A 30 -6.17 8.32 -0.08
C GLU A 30 -5.89 6.92 -0.65
N ILE A 31 -5.61 6.80 -1.95
CA ILE A 31 -5.25 5.52 -2.57
C ILE A 31 -3.96 4.96 -1.95
N VAL A 32 -2.94 5.80 -1.75
CA VAL A 32 -1.68 5.36 -1.12
C VAL A 32 -1.88 4.95 0.33
N GLU A 33 -2.75 5.65 1.07
CA GLU A 33 -3.10 5.29 2.45
C GLU A 33 -3.75 3.91 2.52
N LEU A 34 -4.76 3.66 1.68
CA LEU A 34 -5.42 2.35 1.58
C LEU A 34 -4.43 1.23 1.21
N LEU A 35 -3.51 1.47 0.27
CA LEU A 35 -2.50 0.48 -0.10
C LEU A 35 -1.57 0.15 1.06
N ILE A 36 -1.15 1.14 1.84
CA ILE A 36 -0.28 0.93 3.01
C ILE A 36 -1.01 0.14 4.10
N GLU A 37 -2.29 0.41 4.32
CA GLU A 37 -3.11 -0.33 5.27
C GLU A 37 -3.25 -1.80 4.87
N GLN A 38 -3.57 -2.08 3.60
CA GLN A 38 -3.66 -3.44 3.09
C GLN A 38 -2.33 -4.20 3.16
N LEU A 39 -1.21 -3.52 2.88
CA LEU A 39 0.12 -4.12 3.02
C LEU A 39 0.43 -4.49 4.48
N ARG A 40 0.09 -3.61 5.43
CA ARG A 40 0.26 -3.91 6.87
C ARG A 40 -0.59 -5.09 7.31
N GLU A 41 -1.84 -5.14 6.87
CA GLU A 41 -2.72 -6.27 7.16
C GLU A 41 -2.15 -7.58 6.57
N LEU A 42 -1.64 -7.54 5.35
CA LEU A 42 -0.99 -8.70 4.72
C LEU A 42 0.25 -9.14 5.50
N GLU A 43 1.14 -8.22 5.89
CA GLU A 43 2.32 -8.52 6.70
C GLU A 43 1.95 -9.16 8.04
N LEU A 44 0.92 -8.65 8.71
CA LEU A 44 0.42 -9.23 9.97
C LEU A 44 -0.13 -10.64 9.76
N ASN A 45 -0.91 -10.85 8.71
CA ASN A 45 -1.47 -12.16 8.38
C ASN A 45 -0.36 -13.17 8.03
N LEU A 46 0.70 -12.74 7.34
CA LEU A 46 1.85 -13.60 7.04
C LEU A 46 2.63 -13.96 8.31
N ALA A 47 2.93 -12.99 9.18
CA ALA A 47 3.60 -13.24 10.45
C ALA A 47 2.80 -14.18 11.38
N ALA A 48 1.46 -14.05 11.39
CA ALA A 48 0.58 -14.95 12.14
C ALA A 48 0.66 -16.40 11.64
N ARG A 49 0.84 -16.61 10.33
CA ARG A 49 0.98 -17.94 9.73
C ARG A 49 2.36 -18.54 9.99
N GLU A 50 3.42 -17.74 9.91
CA GLU A 50 4.79 -18.19 10.23
C GLU A 50 4.93 -18.62 11.71
N THR A 51 4.23 -17.95 12.62
CA THR A 51 4.21 -18.34 14.04
C THR A 51 3.37 -19.59 14.31
N ALA A 52 2.31 -19.83 13.52
CA ALA A 52 1.52 -21.06 13.59
C ALA A 52 2.27 -22.29 13.05
N ASP A 53 3.06 -22.12 11.98
CA ASP A 53 3.82 -23.21 11.34
C ASP A 53 5.00 -23.70 12.20
N ASN A 54 5.61 -22.80 12.99
CA ASN A 54 6.69 -23.15 13.92
C ASN A 54 6.20 -23.71 15.28
N GLY A 55 4.88 -23.88 15.45
CA GLY A 55 4.25 -24.26 16.71
C GLY A 55 3.79 -25.72 16.81
N GLU A 56 3.93 -26.54 15.75
CA GLU A 56 3.62 -27.97 15.84
C GLU A 56 4.78 -28.74 16.51
N PRO A 57 4.56 -29.37 17.68
CA PRO A 57 5.48 -30.37 18.18
C PRO A 57 5.29 -31.65 17.36
N HIS A 58 6.24 -31.96 16.48
CA HIS A 58 6.43 -33.31 15.96
C HIS A 58 6.95 -34.25 17.05
#